data_AF-A0A1C5Z565-F1
#
_entry.id   AF-A0A1C5Z565-F1
#
_cell.length_a   1.000
_cell.length_b   1.000
_cell.length_c   1.000
_cell.angle_alpha   90.00
_cell.angle_beta   90.00
_cell.angle_gamma   90.00
#
_symmetry.space_group_name_H-M   'P 1'
#
loop_
_entity.id
_entity.type
_entity.pdbx_description
1 polymer ?
#
loop_
_entity_poly.entity_id
_entity_poly.type
_entity_poly.pdbx_seq_one_letter_code
_entity_poly.pdbx_strand_id
1 'polypeptide(L)'
;MNQVITVSQLNFYIKSLLDGNDALKQFFLTGEISNFTDHYRSGHFYFSLKDEKSVIKCVMFSRYSSRVRFHPEDGMKVLVRGGVSVYEASGQYQLYVEDMRPEGIGALNLAFEQLKQKLEKEGLFSPQRKRPIPPFPSRVGVITSPTGAAVQDIKSILGRRDPAAEIIFCPVLVQGEEAPGQLIDAVKRMNRIPDIDVLIIGRGGGSLEDLWAFNDESLARTISQSRIPVISAVGHETDFTICDFAADLRAPTPSAAAELAVPDMREYQAYFLQVCRKLKQAVSSRISAEKARVDWSVNRPAMRSPLHFIEQKRILLDTVSNRLNQGFLLRVSKAENRLSVISGKLDALSPFRVLGRGYSLVLKQGSLIKTVNDLKKDDGITVKLSDGEAKCQVIGVLPESKEEIL
;
A
#
# COMPACT_ATOMS: atom_id res chain seq x y z
N MET A 1 56.59 53.81 -41.77
CA MET A 1 57.58 53.25 -40.83
C MET A 1 57.53 51.74 -40.95
N ASN A 2 58.49 51.11 -41.64
CA ASN A 2 58.59 49.65 -41.68
C ASN A 2 59.28 49.19 -40.40
N GLN A 3 58.51 49.00 -39.33
CA GLN A 3 58.98 48.34 -38.12
C GLN A 3 59.22 46.85 -38.44
N VAL A 4 60.41 46.36 -38.10
CA VAL A 4 60.72 44.93 -38.11
C VAL A 4 60.04 44.31 -36.88
N ILE A 5 59.06 43.45 -37.11
CA ILE A 5 58.36 42.69 -36.06
C ILE A 5 58.81 41.22 -36.06
N THR A 6 58.74 40.58 -34.90
CA THR A 6 59.04 39.14 -34.78
C THR A 6 57.86 38.28 -35.22
N VAL A 7 58.10 37.01 -35.51
CA VAL A 7 57.04 36.04 -35.86
C VAL A 7 55.99 35.94 -34.75
N SER A 8 56.42 35.95 -33.47
CA SER A 8 55.51 35.94 -32.33
C SER A 8 54.64 37.20 -32.26
N GLN A 9 55.21 38.37 -32.56
CA GLN A 9 54.45 39.62 -32.62
C GLN A 9 53.42 39.61 -33.74
N LEU A 10 53.76 39.04 -34.91
CA LEU A 10 52.81 38.88 -36.02
C LEU A 10 51.65 37.95 -35.64
N ASN A 11 51.94 36.77 -35.07
CA ASN A 11 50.90 35.82 -34.66
C ASN A 11 49.98 36.41 -33.58
N PHE A 12 50.56 37.10 -32.59
CA PHE A 12 49.80 37.78 -31.54
C PHE A 12 48.91 38.89 -32.11
N TYR A 13 49.41 39.66 -33.08
CA TYR A 13 48.64 40.71 -33.74
C TYR A 13 47.45 40.14 -34.52
N ILE A 14 47.66 39.08 -35.33
CA ILE A 14 46.58 38.42 -36.09
C ILE A 14 45.54 37.83 -35.13
N LYS A 15 46.00 37.15 -34.07
CA LYS A 15 45.10 36.63 -33.02
C LYS A 15 44.25 37.73 -32.41
N SER A 16 44.86 38.85 -32.04
CA SER A 16 44.16 40.00 -31.44
C SER A 16 43.11 40.61 -32.37
N LEU A 17 43.35 40.60 -33.69
CA LEU A 17 42.37 41.05 -34.69
C LEU A 17 41.16 40.12 -34.79
N LEU A 18 41.39 38.80 -34.77
CA LEU A 18 40.32 37.80 -34.83
C LEU A 18 39.52 37.77 -33.52
N ASP A 19 40.23 37.70 -32.39
CA ASP A 19 39.65 37.68 -31.05
C ASP A 19 38.95 39.00 -30.71
N GLY A 20 39.34 40.12 -31.34
CA GLY A 20 38.69 41.42 -31.18
C GLY A 20 37.39 41.58 -31.97
N ASN A 21 37.11 40.71 -32.95
CA ASN A 21 35.94 40.80 -33.80
C ASN A 21 34.78 39.96 -33.23
N ASP A 22 33.74 40.63 -32.71
CA ASP A 22 32.60 39.96 -32.09
C ASP A 22 31.87 38.98 -33.03
N ALA A 23 31.87 39.22 -34.34
CA ALA A 23 31.26 38.32 -35.31
C ALA A 23 32.01 36.98 -35.45
N LEU A 24 33.31 36.96 -35.12
CA LEU A 24 34.16 35.77 -35.22
C LEU A 24 34.32 35.02 -33.89
N LYS A 25 33.86 35.61 -32.77
CA LYS A 25 33.89 34.97 -31.45
C LYS A 25 32.87 33.85 -31.31
N GLN A 26 31.68 34.02 -31.90
CA GLN A 26 30.62 33.03 -31.75
C GLN A 26 29.66 33.05 -32.94
N PHE A 27 29.80 32.06 -33.80
CA PHE A 27 28.93 31.87 -34.96
C PHE A 27 28.66 30.39 -35.20
N PHE A 28 27.72 30.12 -36.10
CA PHE A 28 27.40 28.78 -36.55
C PHE A 28 28.04 28.51 -37.90
N LEU A 29 28.61 27.32 -38.06
CA LEU A 29 29.22 26.86 -39.30
C LEU A 29 28.69 25.46 -39.64
N THR A 30 28.34 25.27 -40.90
CA THR A 30 27.95 23.96 -41.44
C THR A 30 29.09 23.41 -42.30
N GLY A 31 29.38 22.13 -42.20
CA GLY A 31 30.37 21.48 -43.05
C GLY A 31 30.40 19.97 -42.86
N GLU A 32 31.08 19.29 -43.76
CA GLU A 32 31.34 17.85 -43.66
C GLU A 32 32.62 17.62 -42.84
N ILE A 33 32.56 16.69 -41.89
CA ILE A 33 33.73 16.28 -41.10
C ILE A 33 34.69 15.49 -41.99
N SER A 34 35.98 15.80 -41.84
CA SER A 34 37.08 15.03 -42.43
C SER A 34 38.30 15.02 -41.51
N ASN A 35 39.12 13.98 -41.60
CA ASN A 35 40.30 13.78 -40.76
C ASN A 35 39.98 13.81 -39.25
N PHE A 36 38.86 13.23 -38.84
CA PHE A 36 38.47 13.15 -37.44
C PHE A 36 39.46 12.31 -36.63
N THR A 37 39.93 12.86 -35.51
CA THR A 37 40.82 12.20 -34.57
C THR A 37 40.31 12.42 -33.15
N ASP A 38 39.96 11.32 -32.48
CA ASP A 38 39.68 11.30 -31.05
C ASP A 38 40.97 10.98 -30.27
N HIS A 39 41.55 11.98 -29.62
CA HIS A 39 42.70 11.75 -28.76
C HIS A 39 42.26 11.18 -27.41
N TYR A 40 42.16 9.85 -27.32
CA TYR A 40 41.78 9.07 -26.12
C TYR A 40 42.50 9.45 -24.81
N ARG A 41 43.70 10.06 -24.87
CA ARG A 41 44.43 10.51 -23.67
C ARG A 41 44.03 11.90 -23.13
N SER A 42 43.50 12.79 -23.97
CA SER A 42 43.12 14.17 -23.59
C SER A 42 41.62 14.44 -23.72
N GLY A 43 40.88 13.59 -24.44
CA GLY A 43 39.45 13.72 -24.72
C GLY A 43 39.11 14.90 -25.64
N HIS A 44 40.09 15.46 -26.35
CA HIS A 44 39.87 16.51 -27.33
C HIS A 44 39.57 15.91 -28.70
N PHE A 45 38.61 16.47 -29.42
CA PHE A 45 38.38 16.14 -30.82
C PHE A 45 39.13 17.11 -31.72
N TYR A 46 39.89 16.55 -32.66
CA TYR A 46 40.54 17.29 -33.74
C TYR A 46 39.95 16.82 -35.05
N PHE A 47 39.49 17.74 -35.88
CA PHE A 47 38.88 17.41 -37.16
C PHE A 47 38.97 18.60 -38.10
N SER A 48 38.62 18.41 -39.37
CA SER A 48 38.49 19.49 -40.34
C SER A 48 37.06 19.54 -40.85
N LEU A 49 36.51 20.75 -40.94
CA LEU A 49 35.24 20.98 -41.63
C LEU A 49 35.55 21.42 -43.05
N LYS A 50 34.99 20.70 -44.02
CA LYS A 50 35.09 21.02 -45.45
C LYS A 50 33.73 21.37 -46.03
N ASP A 51 33.74 22.27 -46.99
CA ASP A 51 32.65 22.51 -47.94
C ASP A 51 33.16 22.22 -49.37
N GLU A 52 32.40 22.61 -50.40
CA GLU A 52 32.78 22.37 -51.81
C GLU A 52 34.10 23.05 -52.23
N LYS A 53 34.54 24.11 -51.54
CA LYS A 53 35.64 24.98 -51.98
C LYS A 53 36.73 25.18 -50.93
N SER A 54 36.44 24.95 -49.66
CA SER A 54 37.24 25.38 -48.52
C SER A 54 37.28 24.34 -47.42
N VAL A 55 38.34 24.39 -46.61
CA VAL A 55 38.51 23.54 -45.43
C VAL A 55 39.06 24.35 -44.27
N ILE A 56 38.57 24.10 -43.07
CA ILE A 56 39.05 24.73 -41.83
C ILE A 56 39.32 23.68 -40.76
N LYS A 57 40.47 23.81 -40.07
CA LYS A 57 40.81 22.95 -38.94
C LYS A 57 39.99 23.35 -37.72
N CYS A 58 39.46 22.35 -37.04
CA CYS A 58 38.58 22.48 -35.89
C CYS A 58 39.16 21.74 -34.68
N VAL A 59 38.99 22.33 -33.51
CA VAL A 59 39.36 21.74 -32.22
C VAL A 59 38.18 21.85 -31.27
N MET A 60 37.80 20.74 -30.65
CA MET A 60 36.79 20.71 -29.59
C MET A 60 37.43 20.20 -28.30
N PHE A 61 37.51 21.06 -27.29
CA PHE A 61 38.10 20.70 -26.00
C PHE A 61 37.23 19.69 -25.24
N SER A 62 37.83 18.97 -24.30
CA SER A 62 37.24 17.81 -23.61
C SER A 62 35.97 18.15 -22.82
N ARG A 63 35.91 19.38 -22.29
CA ARG A 63 34.72 19.92 -21.62
C ARG A 63 33.49 20.02 -22.54
N TYR A 64 33.72 20.22 -23.84
CA TYR A 64 32.66 20.35 -24.85
C TYR A 64 32.40 19.02 -25.55
N SER A 65 33.45 18.29 -25.95
CA SER A 65 33.31 16.99 -26.62
C SER A 65 32.55 15.97 -25.77
N SER A 66 32.76 15.97 -24.45
CA SER A 66 32.02 15.12 -23.50
C SER A 66 30.49 15.36 -23.46
N ARG A 67 30.00 16.47 -24.02
CA ARG A 67 28.57 16.80 -24.12
C ARG A 67 27.95 16.34 -25.43
N VAL A 68 28.77 15.95 -26.41
CA VAL A 68 28.32 15.48 -27.71
C VAL A 68 27.71 14.08 -27.51
N ARG A 69 26.43 13.94 -27.85
CA ARG A 69 25.64 12.71 -27.61
C ARG A 69 25.77 11.66 -28.73
N PHE A 70 26.64 11.90 -29.70
CA PHE A 70 26.90 11.02 -30.84
C PHE A 70 28.41 10.93 -31.07
N HIS A 71 28.84 9.90 -31.81
CA HIS A 71 30.23 9.77 -32.22
C HIS A 71 30.42 10.44 -33.58
N PRO A 72 31.22 11.52 -33.70
CA PRO A 72 31.46 12.15 -34.99
C PRO A 72 32.31 11.23 -35.88
N GLU A 73 31.96 11.13 -37.16
CA GLU A 73 32.66 10.31 -38.14
C GLU A 73 32.98 11.14 -39.39
N ASP A 74 34.04 10.74 -40.09
CA ASP A 74 34.38 11.34 -41.39
C ASP A 74 33.23 11.13 -42.39
N GLY A 75 32.87 12.19 -43.12
CA GLY A 75 31.74 12.20 -44.03
C GLY A 75 30.44 12.75 -43.43
N MET A 76 30.38 12.94 -42.11
CA MET A 76 29.17 13.46 -41.45
C MET A 76 29.03 14.98 -41.66
N LYS A 77 27.85 15.43 -42.09
CA LYS A 77 27.52 16.86 -42.11
C LYS A 77 27.06 17.32 -40.73
N VAL A 78 27.70 18.37 -40.22
CA VAL A 78 27.44 18.88 -38.88
C VAL A 78 27.26 20.39 -38.89
N LEU A 79 26.37 20.86 -38.02
CA LEU A 79 26.26 22.24 -37.58
C LEU A 79 27.07 22.40 -36.29
N VAL A 80 28.14 23.18 -36.34
CA VAL A 80 28.97 23.51 -35.19
C VAL A 80 28.75 24.95 -34.75
N ARG A 81 28.90 25.20 -33.45
CA ARG A 81 28.91 26.54 -32.87
C ARG A 81 30.27 26.79 -32.22
N GLY A 82 30.90 27.91 -32.55
CA GLY A 82 32.24 28.23 -32.05
C GLY A 82 32.78 29.56 -32.53
N GLY A 83 34.05 29.80 -32.24
CA GLY A 83 34.78 31.00 -32.65
C GLY A 83 36.10 30.68 -33.33
N VAL A 84 36.57 31.56 -34.21
CA VAL A 84 37.86 31.40 -34.90
C VAL A 84 38.93 32.17 -34.14
N SER A 85 40.06 31.51 -33.89
CA SER A 85 41.25 32.16 -33.33
C SER A 85 42.52 31.56 -33.92
N VAL A 86 43.68 32.11 -33.58
CA VAL A 86 44.99 31.64 -34.05
C VAL A 86 45.70 30.88 -32.95
N TYR A 87 46.21 29.70 -33.29
CA TYR A 87 47.12 28.97 -32.41
C TYR A 87 48.53 29.58 -32.49
N GLU A 88 48.88 30.38 -31.49
CA GLU A 88 50.07 31.26 -31.50
C GLU A 88 51.39 30.53 -31.77
N ALA A 89 51.54 29.28 -31.30
CA ALA A 89 52.76 28.50 -31.45
C ALA A 89 53.02 28.08 -32.91
N SER A 90 51.98 27.88 -33.74
CA SER A 90 52.13 27.49 -35.14
C SER A 90 51.62 28.53 -36.14
N GLY A 91 50.98 29.59 -35.68
CA GLY A 91 50.36 30.63 -36.52
C GLY A 91 49.17 30.14 -37.35
N GLN A 92 48.62 28.95 -37.06
CA GLN A 92 47.48 28.41 -37.80
C GLN A 92 46.17 28.96 -37.23
N TYR A 93 45.30 29.49 -38.10
CA TYR A 93 43.92 29.82 -37.73
C TYR A 93 43.08 28.54 -37.64
N GLN A 94 42.25 28.44 -36.61
CA GLN A 94 41.44 27.26 -36.31
C GLN A 94 40.10 27.67 -35.71
N LEU A 95 39.08 26.84 -35.91
CA LEU A 95 37.78 26.97 -35.27
C LEU A 95 37.76 26.22 -33.94
N TYR A 96 37.46 26.93 -32.86
CA TYR A 96 37.26 26.36 -31.54
C TYR A 96 35.78 26.07 -31.35
N VAL A 97 35.44 24.77 -31.40
CA VAL A 97 34.05 24.30 -31.36
C VAL A 97 33.59 24.10 -29.92
N GLU A 98 32.43 24.65 -29.59
CA GLU A 98 31.80 24.57 -28.28
C GLU A 98 30.56 23.67 -28.25
N ASP A 99 29.81 23.62 -29.37
CA ASP A 99 28.64 22.74 -29.56
C ASP A 99 28.69 22.15 -30.97
N MET A 100 28.26 20.89 -31.10
CA MET A 100 28.24 20.16 -32.36
C MET A 100 26.95 19.36 -32.45
N ARG A 101 26.25 19.50 -33.57
CA ARG A 101 25.03 18.75 -33.89
C ARG A 101 25.11 18.24 -35.32
N PRO A 102 24.61 17.05 -35.64
CA PRO A 102 24.45 16.66 -37.03
C PRO A 102 23.41 17.57 -37.69
N GLU A 103 23.68 17.89 -38.96
CA GLU A 103 22.79 18.70 -39.78
C GLU A 103 21.48 17.92 -40.05
N GLY A 104 20.32 18.45 -39.64
CA GLY A 104 19.01 17.82 -39.86
C GLY A 104 18.13 17.65 -38.61
N ILE A 105 18.71 17.52 -37.41
CA ILE A 105 17.96 17.29 -36.15
C ILE A 105 16.93 18.40 -35.85
N GLY A 106 17.27 19.67 -36.12
CA GLY A 106 16.36 20.79 -35.83
C GLY A 106 15.07 20.77 -36.66
N ALA A 107 15.16 20.37 -37.93
CA ALA A 107 14.01 20.23 -38.81
C ALA A 107 13.15 19.02 -38.42
N LEU A 108 13.77 17.90 -38.06
CA LEU A 108 13.08 16.70 -37.59
C LEU A 108 12.31 16.95 -36.28
N ASN A 109 12.93 17.63 -35.31
CA ASN A 109 12.25 17.98 -34.05
C ASN A 109 11.04 18.91 -34.28
N LEU A 110 11.19 19.91 -35.15
CA LEU A 110 10.07 20.78 -35.50
C LEU A 110 8.93 19.99 -36.18
N ALA A 111 9.27 19.10 -37.12
CA ALA A 111 8.29 18.23 -37.79
C ALA A 111 7.59 17.28 -36.80
N PHE A 112 8.32 16.73 -35.83
CA PHE A 112 7.77 15.89 -34.77
C PHE A 112 6.77 16.67 -33.90
N GLU A 113 7.13 17.86 -33.42
CA GLU A 113 6.23 18.67 -32.60
C GLU A 113 4.96 19.07 -33.37
N GLN A 114 5.09 19.46 -34.64
CA GLN A 114 3.96 19.78 -35.50
C GLN A 114 3.03 18.58 -35.69
N LEU A 115 3.59 17.41 -35.98
CA LEU A 115 2.80 16.20 -36.18
C LEU A 115 2.12 15.74 -34.89
N LYS A 116 2.85 15.78 -33.76
CA LYS A 116 2.28 15.48 -32.44
C LYS A 116 1.08 16.36 -32.13
N GLN A 117 1.23 17.69 -32.27
CA GLN A 117 0.14 18.62 -32.01
C GLN A 117 -1.06 18.40 -32.95
N LYS A 118 -0.81 18.10 -34.23
CA LYS A 118 -1.86 17.78 -35.21
C LYS A 118 -2.67 16.56 -34.77
N LEU A 119 -2.00 15.44 -34.49
CA LEU A 119 -2.65 14.18 -34.11
C LEU A 119 -3.30 14.23 -32.72
N GLU A 120 -2.73 15.00 -31.80
CA GLU A 120 -3.31 15.24 -30.47
C GLU A 120 -4.63 16.02 -30.57
N LYS A 121 -4.70 17.07 -31.41
CA LYS A 121 -5.93 17.82 -31.68
C LYS A 121 -7.03 16.96 -32.31
N GLU A 122 -6.65 15.98 -33.13
CA GLU A 122 -7.58 14.99 -33.69
C GLU A 122 -8.01 13.93 -32.67
N GLY A 123 -7.44 13.92 -31.46
CA GLY A 123 -7.77 12.98 -30.40
C GLY A 123 -7.16 11.58 -30.60
N LEU A 124 -6.15 11.45 -31.46
CA LEU A 124 -5.54 10.14 -31.77
C LEU A 124 -4.86 9.51 -30.54
N PHE A 125 -4.37 10.33 -29.61
CA PHE A 125 -3.66 9.92 -28.39
C PHE A 125 -4.56 9.85 -27.14
N SER A 126 -5.87 10.01 -27.29
CA SER A 126 -6.81 10.07 -26.17
C SER A 126 -6.75 8.79 -25.32
N PRO A 127 -6.60 8.87 -23.99
CA PRO A 127 -6.55 7.69 -23.11
C PRO A 127 -7.77 6.77 -23.25
N GLN A 128 -8.93 7.32 -23.58
CA GLN A 128 -10.20 6.60 -23.77
C GLN A 128 -10.19 5.66 -24.99
N ARG A 129 -9.27 5.87 -25.94
CA ARG A 129 -9.07 4.97 -27.09
C ARG A 129 -8.15 3.80 -26.77
N LYS A 130 -7.30 3.94 -25.74
CA LYS A 130 -6.29 2.95 -25.40
C LYS A 130 -6.95 1.73 -24.78
N ARG A 131 -6.62 0.55 -25.30
CA ARG A 131 -7.16 -0.74 -24.89
C ARG A 131 -6.31 -1.32 -23.76
N PRO A 132 -6.92 -1.96 -22.76
CA PRO A 132 -6.16 -2.67 -21.74
C PRO A 132 -5.41 -3.86 -22.35
N ILE A 133 -4.18 -4.09 -21.89
CA ILE A 133 -3.42 -5.28 -22.26
C ILE A 133 -4.03 -6.51 -21.55
N PRO A 134 -4.35 -7.60 -22.27
CA PRO A 134 -4.86 -8.81 -21.65
C PRO A 134 -3.85 -9.39 -20.64
N PRO A 135 -4.29 -9.82 -19.44
CA PRO A 135 -3.39 -10.29 -18.40
C PRO A 135 -2.77 -11.67 -18.69
N PHE A 136 -3.38 -12.46 -19.57
CA PHE A 136 -2.92 -13.81 -19.96
C PHE A 136 -3.09 -13.99 -21.48
N PRO A 137 -2.25 -13.35 -22.31
CA PRO A 137 -2.33 -13.53 -23.75
C PRO A 137 -1.88 -14.95 -24.13
N SER A 138 -2.68 -15.64 -24.94
CA SER A 138 -2.33 -16.93 -25.51
C SER A 138 -1.41 -16.77 -26.71
N ARG A 139 -1.58 -15.69 -27.50
CA ARG A 139 -0.73 -15.42 -28.67
C ARG A 139 -0.24 -13.97 -28.67
N VAL A 140 1.08 -13.82 -28.71
CA VAL A 140 1.77 -12.52 -28.73
C VAL A 140 2.34 -12.29 -30.12
N GLY A 141 1.89 -11.24 -30.78
CA GLY A 141 2.45 -10.81 -32.05
C GLY A 141 3.68 -9.93 -31.86
N VAL A 142 4.77 -10.20 -32.56
CA VAL A 142 6.03 -9.45 -32.43
C VAL A 142 6.43 -8.89 -33.79
N ILE A 143 6.49 -7.55 -33.89
CA ILE A 143 6.90 -6.80 -35.08
C ILE A 143 8.23 -6.10 -34.75
N THR A 144 9.33 -6.65 -35.26
CA THR A 144 10.68 -6.06 -35.12
C THR A 144 11.62 -6.60 -36.20
N SER A 145 12.88 -6.18 -36.18
CA SER A 145 13.88 -6.65 -37.13
C SER A 145 14.15 -8.15 -36.99
N PRO A 146 14.37 -8.88 -38.10
CA PRO A 146 14.73 -10.30 -38.07
C PRO A 146 16.09 -10.54 -37.42
N THR A 147 16.96 -9.53 -37.45
CA THR A 147 18.30 -9.53 -36.90
C THR A 147 18.41 -8.46 -35.82
N GLY A 148 18.98 -8.80 -34.65
CA GLY A 148 19.23 -7.85 -33.58
C GLY A 148 18.94 -8.39 -32.17
N ALA A 149 19.36 -7.62 -31.16
CA ALA A 149 19.14 -7.95 -29.75
C ALA A 149 17.64 -7.96 -29.38
N ALA A 150 16.85 -7.03 -29.94
CA ALA A 150 15.44 -6.85 -29.59
C ALA A 150 14.59 -8.13 -29.76
N VAL A 151 14.71 -8.84 -30.88
CA VAL A 151 13.95 -10.08 -31.11
C VAL A 151 14.37 -11.20 -30.16
N GLN A 152 15.68 -11.29 -29.84
CA GLN A 152 16.20 -12.29 -28.91
C GLN A 152 15.78 -11.99 -27.48
N ASP A 153 15.81 -10.72 -27.08
CA ASP A 153 15.38 -10.27 -25.77
C ASP A 153 13.88 -10.55 -25.56
N ILE A 154 13.03 -10.17 -26.52
CA ILE A 154 11.60 -10.46 -26.46
C ILE A 154 11.36 -11.97 -26.36
N LYS A 155 11.99 -12.77 -27.24
CA LYS A 155 11.83 -14.23 -27.24
C LYS A 155 12.29 -14.87 -25.91
N SER A 156 13.42 -14.42 -25.37
CA SER A 156 13.98 -14.91 -24.12
C SER A 156 13.08 -14.61 -22.93
N ILE A 157 12.56 -13.38 -22.85
CA ILE A 157 11.66 -12.96 -21.76
C ILE A 157 10.32 -13.67 -21.86
N LEU A 158 9.68 -13.69 -23.04
CA LEU A 158 8.41 -14.39 -23.25
C LEU A 158 8.55 -15.88 -22.91
N GLY A 159 9.57 -16.56 -23.43
CA GLY A 159 9.81 -17.97 -23.15
C GLY A 159 10.16 -18.29 -21.69
N ARG A 160 10.70 -17.32 -20.93
CA ARG A 160 11.02 -17.49 -19.50
C ARG A 160 9.81 -17.27 -18.60
N ARG A 161 9.02 -16.23 -18.88
CA ARG A 161 7.89 -15.78 -18.05
C ARG A 161 6.60 -16.53 -18.37
N ASP A 162 6.30 -16.74 -19.65
CA ASP A 162 5.14 -17.50 -20.09
C ASP A 162 5.47 -18.44 -21.27
N PRO A 163 6.00 -19.64 -20.97
CA PRO A 163 6.31 -20.64 -22.00
C PRO A 163 5.10 -21.16 -22.77
N ALA A 164 3.87 -20.92 -22.29
CA ALA A 164 2.65 -21.39 -22.94
C ALA A 164 2.16 -20.42 -24.03
N ALA A 165 2.58 -19.16 -23.98
CA ALA A 165 2.23 -18.16 -24.97
C ALA A 165 2.91 -18.44 -26.32
N GLU A 166 2.13 -18.45 -27.40
CA GLU A 166 2.64 -18.60 -28.77
C GLU A 166 3.15 -17.25 -29.29
N ILE A 167 4.36 -17.25 -29.87
CA ILE A 167 4.96 -16.04 -30.45
C ILE A 167 4.74 -16.04 -31.97
N ILE A 168 3.98 -15.07 -32.47
CA ILE A 168 3.78 -14.86 -33.91
C ILE A 168 4.72 -13.73 -34.35
N PHE A 169 5.84 -14.12 -34.97
CA PHE A 169 6.86 -13.16 -35.39
C PHE A 169 6.61 -12.65 -36.82
N CYS A 170 6.59 -11.32 -36.99
CA CYS A 170 6.48 -10.65 -38.28
C CYS A 170 7.74 -9.76 -38.49
N PRO A 171 8.75 -10.24 -39.24
CA PRO A 171 9.98 -9.49 -39.45
C PRO A 171 9.75 -8.27 -40.35
N VAL A 172 10.29 -7.13 -39.95
CA VAL A 172 10.23 -5.86 -40.70
C VAL A 172 11.53 -5.08 -40.58
N LEU A 173 11.77 -4.15 -41.49
CA LEU A 173 12.77 -3.10 -41.27
C LEU A 173 12.27 -2.13 -40.19
N VAL A 174 13.18 -1.77 -39.29
CA VAL A 174 12.92 -0.86 -38.14
C VAL A 174 13.72 0.45 -38.24
N GLN A 175 14.41 0.65 -39.37
CA GLN A 175 15.21 1.83 -39.68
C GLN A 175 15.28 2.01 -41.20
N GLY A 176 15.55 3.23 -41.66
CA GLY A 176 15.58 3.59 -43.08
C GLY A 176 14.22 4.01 -43.65
N GLU A 177 14.23 4.53 -44.88
CA GLU A 177 13.04 5.13 -45.53
C GLU A 177 11.91 4.13 -45.81
N GLU A 178 12.23 2.85 -46.00
CA GLU A 178 11.23 1.80 -46.26
C GLU A 178 10.54 1.28 -44.98
N ALA A 179 11.08 1.57 -43.80
CA ALA A 179 10.61 1.01 -42.53
C ALA A 179 9.15 1.37 -42.19
N PRO A 180 8.67 2.63 -42.33
CA PRO A 180 7.28 2.98 -42.03
C PRO A 180 6.27 2.16 -42.83
N GLY A 181 6.51 1.97 -44.13
CA GLY A 181 5.64 1.18 -45.01
C GLY A 181 5.55 -0.28 -44.57
N GLN A 182 6.69 -0.89 -44.25
CA GLN A 182 6.72 -2.27 -43.76
C GLN A 182 6.05 -2.43 -42.39
N LEU A 183 6.23 -1.47 -41.47
CA LEU A 183 5.57 -1.45 -40.17
C LEU A 183 4.04 -1.37 -40.32
N ILE A 184 3.55 -0.48 -41.19
CA ILE A 184 2.11 -0.34 -41.48
C ILE A 184 1.54 -1.65 -42.02
N ASP A 185 2.21 -2.27 -42.99
CA ASP A 185 1.77 -3.53 -43.59
C ASP A 185 1.82 -4.68 -42.60
N ALA A 186 2.81 -4.73 -41.72
CA ALA A 186 2.90 -5.71 -40.65
C ALA A 186 1.75 -5.56 -39.65
N VAL A 187 1.44 -4.35 -39.18
CA VAL A 187 0.31 -4.13 -38.27
C VAL A 187 -1.01 -4.56 -38.94
N LYS A 188 -1.21 -4.20 -40.21
CA LYS A 188 -2.40 -4.64 -40.97
C LYS A 188 -2.46 -6.16 -41.13
N ARG A 189 -1.33 -6.80 -41.44
CA ARG A 189 -1.23 -8.26 -41.61
C ARG A 189 -1.54 -8.98 -40.29
N MET A 190 -0.95 -8.54 -39.18
CA MET A 190 -1.19 -9.10 -37.86
C MET A 190 -2.66 -8.93 -37.45
N ASN A 191 -3.26 -7.78 -37.75
CA ASN A 191 -4.69 -7.56 -37.53
C ASN A 191 -5.60 -8.47 -38.38
N ARG A 192 -5.12 -9.13 -39.44
CA ARG A 192 -5.91 -10.12 -40.20
C ARG A 192 -5.81 -11.54 -39.63
N ILE A 193 -4.77 -11.82 -38.86
CA ILE A 193 -4.58 -13.13 -38.23
C ILE A 193 -5.57 -13.24 -37.05
N PRO A 194 -6.41 -14.29 -37.00
CA PRO A 194 -7.30 -14.50 -35.86
C PRO A 194 -6.50 -14.83 -34.58
N ASP A 195 -7.09 -14.52 -33.43
CA ASP A 195 -6.63 -14.94 -32.10
C ASP A 195 -5.26 -14.40 -31.65
N ILE A 196 -4.82 -13.25 -32.16
CA ILE A 196 -3.69 -12.51 -31.56
C ILE A 196 -4.23 -11.59 -30.46
N ASP A 197 -3.69 -11.73 -29.25
CA ASP A 197 -4.19 -11.03 -28.07
C ASP A 197 -3.49 -9.68 -27.84
N VAL A 198 -2.21 -9.58 -28.19
CA VAL A 198 -1.39 -8.38 -28.02
C VAL A 198 -0.30 -8.30 -29.09
N LEU A 199 0.03 -7.09 -29.53
CA LEU A 199 1.15 -6.81 -30.43
C LEU A 199 2.27 -6.08 -29.68
N ILE A 200 3.50 -6.44 -29.95
CA ILE A 200 4.70 -5.72 -29.55
C ILE A 200 5.35 -5.18 -30.82
N ILE A 201 5.47 -3.86 -30.92
CA ILE A 201 6.26 -3.19 -31.95
C ILE A 201 7.51 -2.67 -31.26
N GLY A 202 8.68 -3.13 -31.67
CA GLY A 202 9.91 -2.80 -30.98
C GLY A 202 11.09 -2.61 -31.91
N ARG A 203 12.09 -1.89 -31.41
CA ARG A 203 13.38 -1.68 -32.07
C ARG A 203 14.50 -1.98 -31.07
N GLY A 204 15.61 -2.52 -31.56
CA GLY A 204 16.86 -2.57 -30.78
C GLY A 204 17.53 -1.20 -30.63
N GLY A 205 18.71 -1.15 -30.03
CA GLY A 205 19.48 0.09 -29.93
C GLY A 205 19.84 0.71 -31.29
N GLY A 206 20.28 1.98 -31.26
CA GLY A 206 20.85 2.72 -32.38
C GLY A 206 20.59 4.22 -32.27
N SER A 207 20.82 4.97 -33.36
CA SER A 207 20.82 6.43 -33.33
C SER A 207 19.39 7.03 -33.21
N LEU A 208 19.32 8.30 -32.82
CA LEU A 208 18.08 9.10 -32.83
C LEU A 208 17.48 9.22 -34.24
N GLU A 209 18.33 9.25 -35.28
CA GLU A 209 17.90 9.39 -36.68
C GLU A 209 17.10 8.17 -37.13
N ASP A 210 17.52 6.99 -36.71
CA ASP A 210 16.81 5.74 -36.98
C ASP A 210 15.44 5.66 -36.26
N LEU A 211 15.19 6.44 -35.20
CA LEU A 211 13.88 6.50 -34.54
C LEU A 211 12.84 7.23 -35.40
N TRP A 212 13.29 8.00 -36.39
CA TRP A 212 12.40 8.81 -37.21
C TRP A 212 11.37 7.97 -37.99
N ALA A 213 11.71 6.72 -38.33
CA ALA A 213 10.79 5.78 -38.98
C ALA A 213 9.48 5.55 -38.18
N PHE A 214 9.49 5.80 -36.87
CA PHE A 214 8.34 5.63 -35.98
C PHE A 214 7.55 6.93 -35.76
N ASN A 215 7.96 8.02 -36.40
CA ASN A 215 7.26 9.30 -36.41
C ASN A 215 6.37 9.48 -37.65
N ASP A 216 6.05 8.41 -38.37
CA ASP A 216 5.16 8.46 -39.53
C ASP A 216 3.67 8.59 -39.14
N GLU A 217 2.95 9.49 -39.80
CA GLU A 217 1.53 9.75 -39.53
C GLU A 217 0.65 8.54 -39.86
N SER A 218 0.93 7.85 -40.96
CA SER A 218 0.13 6.71 -41.41
C SER A 218 0.31 5.50 -40.49
N LEU A 219 1.52 5.29 -39.97
CA LEU A 219 1.80 4.30 -38.94
C LEU A 219 1.01 4.58 -37.67
N ALA A 220 1.05 5.81 -37.17
CA ALA A 220 0.32 6.22 -35.96
C ALA A 220 -1.19 5.97 -36.08
N ARG A 221 -1.77 6.34 -37.23
CA ARG A 221 -3.19 6.07 -37.53
C ARG A 221 -3.50 4.58 -37.62
N THR A 222 -2.61 3.80 -38.23
CA THR A 222 -2.77 2.34 -38.35
C THR A 222 -2.73 1.66 -36.99
N ILE A 223 -1.83 2.08 -36.08
CA ILE A 223 -1.76 1.58 -34.70
C ILE A 223 -3.03 1.95 -33.93
N SER A 224 -3.47 3.21 -33.98
CA SER A 224 -4.69 3.66 -33.29
C SER A 224 -5.96 2.94 -33.78
N GLN A 225 -5.96 2.46 -35.02
CA GLN A 225 -7.06 1.68 -35.62
C GLN A 225 -6.94 0.17 -35.42
N SER A 226 -5.84 -0.31 -34.84
CA SER A 226 -5.59 -1.73 -34.60
C SER A 226 -6.70 -2.33 -33.72
N ARG A 227 -7.19 -3.53 -34.08
CA ARG A 227 -8.12 -4.29 -33.22
C ARG A 227 -7.40 -5.03 -32.09
N ILE A 228 -6.11 -5.28 -32.25
CA ILE A 228 -5.26 -5.91 -31.24
C ILE A 228 -4.55 -4.79 -30.46
N PRO A 229 -4.53 -4.83 -29.11
CA PRO A 229 -3.79 -3.86 -28.32
C PRO A 229 -2.29 -3.89 -28.65
N VAL A 230 -1.67 -2.73 -28.76
CA VAL A 230 -0.29 -2.54 -29.20
C VAL A 230 0.58 -1.97 -28.07
N ILE A 231 1.70 -2.63 -27.82
CA ILE A 231 2.77 -2.17 -26.94
C ILE A 231 3.91 -1.64 -27.82
N SER A 232 4.24 -0.36 -27.66
CA SER A 232 5.41 0.24 -28.32
C SER A 232 6.64 0.08 -27.44
N ALA A 233 7.75 -0.37 -28.04
CA ALA A 233 9.04 -0.65 -27.41
C ALA A 233 10.18 -0.04 -28.24
N VAL A 234 10.00 1.20 -28.68
CA VAL A 234 10.86 1.88 -29.66
C VAL A 234 11.84 2.86 -29.00
N GLY A 235 11.35 3.67 -28.05
CA GLY A 235 12.13 4.72 -27.40
C GLY A 235 12.70 4.35 -26.05
N HIS A 236 13.85 4.93 -25.69
CA HIS A 236 14.40 4.88 -24.32
C HIS A 236 13.69 5.90 -23.41
N GLU A 237 14.03 5.97 -22.12
CA GLU A 237 13.29 6.80 -21.13
C GLU A 237 13.03 8.26 -21.57
N THR A 238 13.91 8.87 -22.38
CA THR A 238 13.78 10.27 -22.83
C THR A 238 13.30 10.45 -24.26
N ASP A 239 13.35 9.40 -25.09
CA ASP A 239 13.13 9.52 -26.54
C ASP A 239 11.72 9.02 -26.86
N PHE A 240 10.80 9.95 -27.14
CA PHE A 240 9.42 9.63 -27.47
C PHE A 240 9.19 9.73 -28.97
N THR A 241 8.47 8.75 -29.51
CA THR A 241 8.04 8.72 -30.91
C THR A 241 6.52 8.88 -31.01
N ILE A 242 6.03 9.27 -32.18
CA ILE A 242 4.57 9.33 -32.43
C ILE A 242 3.93 7.95 -32.26
N CYS A 243 4.63 6.88 -32.65
CA CYS A 243 4.25 5.50 -32.39
C CYS A 243 3.96 5.24 -30.89
N ASP A 244 4.82 5.72 -29.99
CA ASP A 244 4.63 5.55 -28.55
C ASP A 244 3.35 6.22 -28.01
N PHE A 245 2.99 7.38 -28.57
CA PHE A 245 1.77 8.07 -28.19
C PHE A 245 0.51 7.38 -28.73
N ALA A 246 0.60 6.85 -29.95
CA ALA A 246 -0.49 6.14 -30.61
C ALA A 246 -0.76 4.74 -30.03
N ALA A 247 0.26 4.07 -29.50
CA ALA A 247 0.15 2.75 -28.88
C ALA A 247 -0.68 2.76 -27.59
N ASP A 248 -1.26 1.61 -27.24
CA ASP A 248 -2.07 1.43 -26.04
C ASP A 248 -1.21 1.45 -24.77
N LEU A 249 0.00 0.90 -24.86
CA LEU A 249 1.00 0.93 -23.80
C LEU A 249 2.39 1.23 -24.36
N ARG A 250 3.15 2.01 -23.62
CA ARG A 250 4.57 2.26 -23.91
C ARG A 250 5.44 1.46 -22.97
N ALA A 251 6.47 0.84 -23.52
CA ALA A 251 7.58 0.24 -22.80
C ALA A 251 8.90 0.92 -23.18
N PRO A 252 9.84 1.09 -22.22
CA PRO A 252 11.12 1.75 -22.46
C PRO A 252 12.12 0.89 -23.24
N THR A 253 11.90 -0.43 -23.32
CA THR A 253 12.78 -1.37 -24.03
C THR A 253 11.98 -2.56 -24.57
N PRO A 254 12.50 -3.28 -25.59
CA PRO A 254 11.93 -4.54 -26.05
C PRO A 254 11.73 -5.57 -24.94
N SER A 255 12.71 -5.71 -24.04
CA SER A 255 12.62 -6.60 -22.87
C SER A 255 11.46 -6.20 -21.96
N ALA A 256 11.35 -4.90 -21.63
CA ALA A 256 10.26 -4.40 -20.79
C ALA A 256 8.88 -4.58 -21.45
N ALA A 257 8.77 -4.43 -22.77
CA ALA A 257 7.53 -4.73 -23.48
C ALA A 257 7.13 -6.20 -23.33
N ALA A 258 8.08 -7.12 -23.44
CA ALA A 258 7.81 -8.53 -23.21
C ALA A 258 7.38 -8.80 -21.76
N GLU A 259 7.99 -8.16 -20.77
CA GLU A 259 7.57 -8.29 -19.36
C GLU A 259 6.18 -7.72 -19.07
N LEU A 260 5.80 -6.63 -19.74
CA LEU A 260 4.48 -6.02 -19.61
C LEU A 260 3.40 -6.78 -20.39
N ALA A 261 3.78 -7.51 -21.44
CA ALA A 261 2.87 -8.29 -22.26
C ALA A 261 2.37 -9.55 -21.56
N VAL A 262 3.25 -10.26 -20.83
CA VAL A 262 2.93 -11.57 -20.24
C VAL A 262 3.15 -11.62 -18.73
N PRO A 263 2.35 -12.40 -17.99
CA PRO A 263 2.55 -12.60 -16.56
C PRO A 263 3.78 -13.47 -16.28
N ASP A 264 4.27 -13.46 -15.03
CA ASP A 264 5.25 -14.46 -14.59
C ASP A 264 4.55 -15.73 -14.12
N MET A 265 4.51 -16.76 -14.98
CA MET A 265 3.84 -18.03 -14.68
C MET A 265 4.47 -18.77 -13.49
N ARG A 266 5.74 -18.49 -13.13
CA ARG A 266 6.37 -19.11 -11.96
C ARG A 266 5.77 -18.58 -10.66
N GLU A 267 5.45 -17.28 -10.61
CA GLU A 267 4.76 -16.67 -9.48
C GLU A 267 3.35 -17.26 -9.32
N TYR A 268 2.61 -17.39 -10.42
CA TYR A 268 1.28 -18.00 -10.41
C TYR A 268 1.32 -19.48 -10.00
N GLN A 269 2.30 -20.25 -10.46
CA GLN A 269 2.48 -21.64 -10.06
C GLN A 269 2.79 -21.74 -8.56
N ALA A 270 3.68 -20.89 -8.04
CA ALA A 270 4.03 -20.84 -6.63
C ALA A 270 2.80 -20.47 -5.76
N TYR A 271 2.03 -19.48 -6.22
CA TYR A 271 0.78 -19.06 -5.58
C TYR A 271 -0.25 -20.20 -5.55
N PHE A 272 -0.48 -20.87 -6.67
CA PHE A 272 -1.39 -22.01 -6.76
C PHE A 272 -1.01 -23.14 -5.79
N LEU A 273 0.28 -23.50 -5.72
CA LEU A 273 0.77 -24.51 -4.78
C LEU A 273 0.62 -24.07 -3.32
N GLN A 274 0.78 -22.77 -3.03
CA GLN A 274 0.53 -22.23 -1.69
C GLN A 274 -0.94 -22.34 -1.31
N VAL A 275 -1.87 -22.00 -2.21
CA VAL A 275 -3.31 -22.14 -1.97
C VAL A 275 -3.68 -23.61 -1.75
N CYS A 276 -3.15 -24.53 -2.56
CA CYS A 276 -3.33 -25.97 -2.37
C CYS A 276 -2.86 -26.45 -0.98
N ARG A 277 -1.71 -25.97 -0.50
CA ARG A 277 -1.20 -26.31 0.83
C ARG A 277 -2.11 -25.77 1.94
N LYS A 278 -2.55 -24.52 1.83
CA LYS A 278 -3.49 -23.90 2.79
C LYS A 278 -4.81 -24.68 2.86
N LEU A 279 -5.35 -25.07 1.70
CA LEU A 279 -6.59 -25.85 1.64
C LEU A 279 -6.42 -27.22 2.31
N LYS A 280 -5.34 -27.96 2.00
CA LYS A 280 -5.04 -29.25 2.64
C LYS A 280 -4.92 -29.11 4.16
N GLN A 281 -4.25 -28.06 4.63
CA GLN A 281 -4.10 -27.80 6.06
C GLN A 281 -5.45 -27.49 6.71
N ALA A 282 -6.26 -26.61 6.12
CA ALA A 282 -7.58 -26.25 6.64
C ALA A 282 -8.51 -27.48 6.76
N VAL A 283 -8.53 -28.33 5.72
CA VAL A 283 -9.30 -29.58 5.74
C VAL A 283 -8.79 -30.52 6.83
N SER A 284 -7.48 -30.74 6.91
CA SER A 284 -6.88 -31.62 7.93
C SER A 284 -7.16 -31.13 9.35
N SER A 285 -7.03 -29.83 9.59
CA SER A 285 -7.35 -29.20 10.88
C SER A 285 -8.83 -29.35 11.22
N ARG A 286 -9.74 -29.20 10.25
CA ARG A 286 -11.18 -29.38 10.47
C ARG A 286 -11.50 -30.83 10.84
N ILE A 287 -10.96 -31.80 10.08
CA ILE A 287 -11.16 -33.23 10.37
C ILE A 287 -10.61 -33.57 11.76
N SER A 288 -9.43 -33.07 12.11
CA SER A 288 -8.82 -33.32 13.42
C SER A 288 -9.66 -32.73 14.57
N ALA A 289 -10.20 -31.52 14.39
CA ALA A 289 -11.08 -30.90 15.39
C ALA A 289 -12.39 -31.69 15.58
N GLU A 290 -13.00 -32.15 14.49
CA GLU A 290 -14.24 -32.96 14.59
C GLU A 290 -13.97 -34.34 15.20
N LYS A 291 -12.85 -34.99 14.87
CA LYS A 291 -12.42 -36.24 15.55
C LYS A 291 -12.27 -36.03 17.05
N ALA A 292 -11.53 -34.99 17.45
CA ALA A 292 -11.35 -34.65 18.87
C ALA A 292 -12.69 -34.36 19.57
N ARG A 293 -13.64 -33.73 18.90
CA ARG A 293 -14.98 -33.47 19.43
C ARG A 293 -15.78 -34.76 19.64
N VAL A 294 -15.72 -35.68 18.69
CA VAL A 294 -16.34 -37.01 18.82
C VAL A 294 -15.70 -37.78 19.95
N ASP A 295 -14.37 -37.86 19.99
CA ASP A 295 -13.63 -38.56 21.04
C ASP A 295 -13.96 -38.00 22.42
N TRP A 296 -14.01 -36.67 22.55
CA TRP A 296 -14.41 -36.02 23.80
C TRP A 296 -15.84 -36.38 24.21
N SER A 297 -16.78 -36.39 23.26
CA SER A 297 -18.19 -36.71 23.53
C SER A 297 -18.37 -38.16 23.96
N VAL A 298 -17.70 -39.10 23.28
CA VAL A 298 -17.69 -40.53 23.62
C VAL A 298 -17.05 -40.77 24.99
N ASN A 299 -15.99 -40.03 25.32
CA ASN A 299 -15.25 -40.20 26.56
C ASN A 299 -15.86 -39.48 27.78
N ARG A 300 -17.00 -38.81 27.63
CA ARG A 300 -17.73 -38.23 28.78
C ARG A 300 -18.14 -39.34 29.76
N PRO A 301 -18.02 -39.13 31.09
CA PRO A 301 -18.44 -40.10 32.09
C PRO A 301 -19.90 -40.57 31.93
N ALA A 302 -20.78 -39.64 31.54
CA ALA A 302 -22.19 -39.94 31.25
C ALA A 302 -22.40 -40.87 30.05
N MET A 303 -21.45 -40.96 29.11
CA MET A 303 -21.50 -41.85 27.95
C MET A 303 -20.75 -43.16 28.18
N ARG A 304 -19.61 -43.13 28.89
CA ARG A 304 -18.80 -44.32 29.21
C ARG A 304 -19.43 -45.23 30.27
N SER A 305 -20.05 -44.64 31.30
CA SER A 305 -20.77 -45.38 32.33
C SER A 305 -22.01 -44.61 32.77
N PRO A 306 -23.08 -44.62 31.94
CA PRO A 306 -24.29 -43.86 32.21
C PRO A 306 -24.91 -44.20 33.56
N LEU A 307 -24.95 -45.49 33.92
CA LEU A 307 -25.51 -45.96 35.19
C LEU A 307 -24.72 -45.42 36.38
N HIS A 308 -23.39 -45.54 36.37
CA HIS A 308 -22.57 -45.03 37.46
C HIS A 308 -22.66 -43.50 37.60
N PHE A 309 -22.72 -42.77 36.48
CA PHE A 309 -22.93 -41.32 36.51
C PHE A 309 -24.28 -40.94 37.15
N ILE A 310 -25.36 -41.64 36.78
CA ILE A 310 -26.69 -41.42 37.35
C ILE A 310 -26.70 -41.77 38.84
N GLU A 311 -26.07 -42.87 39.26
CA GLU A 311 -25.94 -43.26 40.66
C GLU A 311 -25.23 -42.18 41.49
N GLN A 312 -24.10 -41.63 41.01
CA GLN A 312 -23.43 -40.53 41.69
C GLN A 312 -24.34 -39.30 41.83
N LYS A 313 -25.16 -38.99 40.81
CA LYS A 313 -26.13 -37.90 40.88
C LYS A 313 -27.27 -38.18 41.85
N ARG A 314 -27.73 -39.43 41.97
CA ARG A 314 -28.71 -39.84 42.98
C ARG A 314 -28.16 -39.66 44.39
N ILE A 315 -26.94 -40.13 44.66
CA ILE A 315 -26.27 -39.94 45.97
C ILE A 315 -26.15 -38.45 46.32
N LEU A 316 -25.77 -37.61 45.35
CA LEU A 316 -25.71 -36.16 45.56
C LEU A 316 -27.08 -35.57 45.86
N LEU A 317 -28.13 -35.99 45.13
CA LEU A 317 -29.49 -35.54 45.36
C LEU A 317 -29.97 -35.91 46.76
N ASP A 318 -29.73 -37.14 47.20
CA ASP A 318 -30.09 -37.62 48.54
C ASP A 318 -29.37 -36.81 49.62
N THR A 319 -28.06 -36.56 49.42
CA THR A 319 -27.25 -35.77 50.35
C THR A 319 -27.77 -34.34 50.48
N VAL A 320 -28.07 -33.69 49.34
CA VAL A 320 -28.60 -32.33 49.33
C VAL A 320 -30.01 -32.26 49.93
N SER A 321 -30.86 -33.26 49.64
CA SER A 321 -32.22 -33.35 50.18
C SER A 321 -32.21 -33.52 51.70
N ASN A 322 -31.34 -34.40 52.21
CA ASN A 322 -31.16 -34.59 53.65
C ASN A 322 -30.65 -33.31 54.33
N ARG A 323 -29.68 -32.63 53.73
CA ARG A 323 -29.19 -31.35 54.25
C ARG A 323 -30.26 -30.27 54.27
N LEU A 324 -31.11 -30.22 53.24
CA LEU A 324 -32.24 -29.29 53.16
C LEU A 324 -33.26 -29.58 54.26
N ASN A 325 -33.63 -30.84 54.48
CA ASN A 325 -34.56 -31.25 55.53
C ASN A 325 -34.03 -30.92 56.93
N GLN A 326 -32.76 -31.22 57.20
CA GLN A 326 -32.13 -30.89 58.48
C GLN A 326 -32.09 -29.37 58.71
N GLY A 327 -31.72 -28.60 57.68
CA GLY A 327 -31.73 -27.14 57.74
C GLY A 327 -33.12 -26.56 57.99
N PHE A 328 -34.15 -27.14 57.36
CA PHE A 328 -35.55 -26.77 57.55
C PHE A 328 -36.00 -27.04 59.00
N LEU A 329 -35.80 -28.27 59.50
CA LEU A 329 -36.17 -28.65 60.87
C LEU A 329 -35.47 -27.78 61.92
N LEU A 330 -34.17 -27.51 61.73
CA LEU A 330 -33.42 -26.62 62.63
C LEU A 330 -33.98 -25.20 62.62
N ARG A 331 -34.43 -24.70 61.46
CA ARG A 331 -35.01 -23.36 61.33
C ARG A 331 -36.37 -23.26 62.01
N VAL A 332 -37.22 -24.29 61.86
CA VAL A 332 -38.52 -24.39 62.54
C VAL A 332 -38.30 -24.42 64.06
N SER A 333 -37.44 -25.30 64.56
CA SER A 333 -37.15 -25.40 66.00
C SER A 333 -36.60 -24.10 66.58
N LYS A 334 -35.72 -23.38 65.85
CA LYS A 334 -35.26 -22.05 66.29
C LYS A 334 -36.39 -21.02 66.35
N ALA A 335 -37.33 -21.06 65.41
CA ALA A 335 -38.47 -20.17 65.41
C ALA A 335 -39.43 -20.47 66.58
N GLU A 336 -39.71 -21.74 66.85
CA GLU A 336 -40.52 -22.19 68.00
C GLU A 336 -39.89 -21.79 69.33
N ASN A 337 -38.59 -22.03 69.49
CA ASN A 337 -37.85 -21.62 70.70
C ASN A 337 -37.89 -20.10 70.88
N ARG A 338 -37.71 -19.33 69.81
CA ARG A 338 -37.82 -17.87 69.85
C ARG A 338 -39.21 -17.41 70.25
N LEU A 339 -40.25 -18.04 69.69
CA LEU A 339 -41.64 -17.76 70.05
C LEU A 339 -41.89 -18.05 71.52
N SER A 340 -41.48 -19.22 72.02
CA SER A 340 -41.59 -19.61 73.42
C SER A 340 -40.94 -18.61 74.37
N VAL A 341 -39.71 -18.16 74.06
CA VAL A 341 -39.01 -17.14 74.86
C VAL A 341 -39.74 -15.80 74.87
N ILE A 342 -40.26 -15.35 73.72
CA ILE A 342 -41.01 -14.09 73.62
C ILE A 342 -42.33 -14.19 74.40
N SER A 343 -43.06 -15.30 74.25
CA SER A 343 -44.28 -15.57 75.01
C SER A 343 -44.02 -15.58 76.51
N GLY A 344 -42.95 -16.23 76.98
CA GLY A 344 -42.56 -16.23 78.40
C GLY A 344 -42.21 -14.84 78.93
N LYS A 345 -41.58 -13.98 78.11
CA LYS A 345 -41.32 -12.58 78.47
C LYS A 345 -42.61 -11.75 78.55
N LEU A 346 -43.51 -11.94 77.60
CA LEU A 346 -44.81 -11.27 77.60
C LEU A 346 -45.63 -11.65 78.84
N ASP A 347 -45.65 -12.94 79.17
CA ASP A 347 -46.29 -13.48 80.37
C ASP A 347 -45.71 -12.89 81.67
N ALA A 348 -44.39 -12.71 81.75
CA ALA A 348 -43.72 -12.14 82.91
C ALA A 348 -44.03 -10.65 83.12
N LEU A 349 -44.38 -9.92 82.05
CA LEU A 349 -44.74 -8.50 82.09
C LEU A 349 -46.25 -8.29 82.34
N SER A 350 -47.03 -9.36 82.51
CA SER A 350 -48.47 -9.26 82.76
C SER A 350 -48.77 -8.80 84.20
N PRO A 351 -49.49 -7.67 84.39
CA PRO A 351 -49.88 -7.15 85.71
C PRO A 351 -50.68 -8.15 86.56
N PHE A 352 -51.39 -9.08 85.91
CA PHE A 352 -52.18 -10.12 86.57
C PHE A 352 -51.32 -11.15 87.33
N ARG A 353 -50.10 -11.47 86.86
CA ARG A 353 -49.19 -12.35 87.63
C ARG A 353 -48.56 -11.65 88.81
N VAL A 354 -48.35 -10.34 88.75
CA VAL A 354 -47.88 -9.56 89.91
C VAL A 354 -48.93 -9.62 91.01
N LEU A 355 -50.21 -9.42 90.67
CA LEU A 355 -51.34 -9.62 91.60
C LEU A 355 -51.42 -11.08 92.10
N GLY A 356 -51.25 -12.07 91.21
CA GLY A 356 -51.28 -13.50 91.56
C GLY A 356 -50.13 -13.97 92.46
N ARG A 357 -49.04 -13.21 92.59
CA ARG A 357 -47.93 -13.48 93.53
C ARG A 357 -48.20 -12.96 94.95
N GLY A 358 -49.42 -12.46 95.22
CA GLY A 358 -49.81 -11.96 96.54
C GLY A 358 -49.54 -10.47 96.76
N TYR A 359 -49.05 -9.76 95.74
CA TYR A 359 -48.99 -8.30 95.77
C TYR A 359 -50.37 -7.72 95.54
N SER A 360 -50.68 -6.64 96.24
CA SER A 360 -51.96 -5.93 96.10
C SER A 360 -51.74 -4.53 95.57
N LEU A 361 -52.72 -4.01 94.83
CA LEU A 361 -52.73 -2.63 94.37
C LEU A 361 -53.65 -1.82 95.29
N VAL A 362 -53.10 -0.82 95.98
CA VAL A 362 -53.88 0.05 96.87
C VAL A 362 -54.36 1.28 96.10
N LEU A 363 -55.69 1.48 96.09
CA LEU A 363 -56.37 2.56 95.36
C LEU A 363 -57.12 3.46 96.35
N LYS A 364 -57.08 4.78 96.16
CA LYS A 364 -57.96 5.75 96.87
C LYS A 364 -58.73 6.53 95.83
N GLN A 365 -60.06 6.46 95.91
CA GLN A 365 -60.98 7.06 94.93
C GLN A 365 -60.61 6.73 93.45
N GLY A 366 -60.13 5.50 93.20
CA GLY A 366 -59.74 5.03 91.87
C GLY A 366 -58.32 5.36 91.42
N SER A 367 -57.55 6.15 92.18
CA SER A 367 -56.14 6.46 91.87
C SER A 367 -55.19 5.55 92.65
N LEU A 368 -54.13 5.04 91.99
CA LEU A 368 -53.13 4.17 92.60
C LEU A 368 -52.26 4.96 93.59
N ILE A 369 -52.25 4.48 94.82
CA ILE A 369 -51.37 5.00 95.87
C ILE A 369 -50.05 4.25 95.79
N LYS A 370 -48.96 5.01 95.65
CA LYS A 370 -47.60 4.47 95.62
C LYS A 370 -46.84 4.73 96.91
N THR A 371 -47.28 5.70 97.71
CA THR A 371 -46.56 6.16 98.89
C THR A 371 -47.48 6.34 100.08
N VAL A 372 -46.94 6.14 101.28
CA VAL A 372 -47.69 6.24 102.55
C VAL A 372 -48.19 7.66 102.84
N ASN A 373 -47.54 8.68 102.28
CA ASN A 373 -47.91 10.10 102.45
C ASN A 373 -49.27 10.47 101.81
N ASP A 374 -49.76 9.67 100.88
CA ASP A 374 -51.03 9.91 100.19
C ASP A 374 -52.24 9.43 101.03
N LEU A 375 -51.98 8.79 102.18
CA LEU A 375 -52.96 8.27 103.12
C LEU A 375 -53.06 9.13 104.37
N LYS A 376 -54.29 9.31 104.85
CA LYS A 376 -54.62 9.91 106.14
C LYS A 376 -55.44 8.92 106.96
N LYS A 377 -55.43 9.11 108.28
CA LYS A 377 -56.28 8.34 109.20
C LYS A 377 -57.76 8.53 108.83
N ASP A 378 -58.50 7.44 108.87
CA ASP A 378 -59.91 7.28 108.49
C ASP A 378 -60.22 7.33 106.98
N ASP A 379 -59.21 7.38 106.10
CA ASP A 379 -59.41 7.29 104.66
C ASP A 379 -59.97 5.91 104.25
N GLY A 380 -60.98 5.92 103.37
CA GLY A 380 -61.45 4.73 102.67
C GLY A 380 -60.53 4.38 101.49
N ILE A 381 -59.95 3.19 101.50
CA ILE A 381 -59.08 2.66 100.45
C ILE A 381 -59.66 1.36 99.89
N THR A 382 -59.37 1.10 98.62
CA THR A 382 -59.69 -0.17 97.97
C THR A 382 -58.39 -0.91 97.69
N VAL A 383 -58.23 -2.08 98.27
CA VAL A 383 -57.10 -2.97 98.01
C VAL A 383 -57.53 -3.99 96.97
N LYS A 384 -56.94 -3.91 95.78
CA LYS A 384 -57.20 -4.83 94.67
C LYS A 384 -56.22 -6.00 94.73
N LEU A 385 -56.78 -7.20 94.85
CA LEU A 385 -56.08 -8.48 94.87
C LEU A 385 -56.28 -9.20 93.53
N SER A 386 -55.67 -10.37 93.37
CA SER A 386 -55.79 -11.17 92.15
C SER A 386 -57.22 -11.61 91.81
N ASP A 387 -58.08 -11.73 92.81
CA ASP A 387 -59.39 -12.37 92.74
C ASP A 387 -60.54 -11.46 93.20
N GLY A 388 -60.24 -10.21 93.59
CA GLY A 388 -61.26 -9.29 94.06
C GLY A 388 -60.72 -7.97 94.58
N GLU A 389 -61.62 -7.18 95.17
CA GLU A 389 -61.31 -5.89 95.78
C GLU A 389 -61.86 -5.86 97.21
N ALA A 390 -61.01 -5.51 98.17
CA ALA A 390 -61.40 -5.29 99.56
C ALA A 390 -61.49 -3.78 99.83
N LYS A 391 -62.61 -3.34 100.40
CA LYS A 391 -62.74 -1.96 100.91
C LYS A 391 -62.23 -1.94 102.35
N CYS A 392 -61.16 -1.20 102.57
CA CYS A 392 -60.52 -1.06 103.87
C CYS A 392 -60.56 0.39 104.32
N GLN A 393 -60.49 0.62 105.62
CA GLN A 393 -60.35 1.95 106.19
C GLN A 393 -58.99 2.05 106.89
N VAL A 394 -58.29 3.15 106.68
CA VAL A 394 -56.96 3.37 107.26
C VAL A 394 -57.10 3.74 108.73
N ILE A 395 -56.84 2.79 109.61
CA ILE A 395 -56.92 2.98 111.07
C ILE A 395 -55.79 3.85 111.65
N GLY A 396 -54.68 3.96 110.92
CA GLY A 396 -53.52 4.75 111.30
C GLY A 396 -52.44 4.65 110.23
N VAL A 397 -51.68 5.73 110.05
CA VAL A 397 -50.57 5.79 109.11
C VAL A 397 -49.30 5.90 109.94
N LEU A 398 -48.45 4.88 109.87
CA LEU A 398 -47.15 4.86 110.51
C LEU A 398 -46.10 5.07 109.41
N PRO A 399 -45.67 6.32 109.15
CA PRO A 399 -44.58 6.55 108.22
C PRO A 399 -43.28 6.05 108.85
N GLU A 400 -42.76 4.94 108.35
CA GLU A 400 -41.41 4.49 108.71
C GLU A 400 -40.37 5.41 108.08
N SER A 401 -39.49 5.97 108.92
CA SER A 401 -38.25 6.59 108.47
C SER A 401 -37.40 5.50 107.82
N LYS A 402 -36.92 5.77 106.59
CA LYS A 402 -36.29 4.88 105.60
C LYS A 402 -35.03 4.08 106.03
N GLU A 403 -34.82 3.79 107.31
CA GLU A 403 -33.64 3.04 107.78
C GLU A 403 -33.92 1.58 108.17
N GLU A 404 -35.17 1.11 108.20
CA GLU A 404 -35.47 -0.30 108.49
C GLU A 404 -36.58 -0.87 107.59
N ILE A 405 -36.31 -1.04 106.29
CA ILE A 405 -37.05 -2.02 105.48
C ILE A 405 -36.06 -2.69 104.52
N LEU A 406 -35.87 -3.99 104.69
CA LEU A 406 -35.19 -4.89 103.77
C LEU A 406 -36.21 -5.91 103.23
#